data_AF-H5YD64-F1
#
_entry.id   AF-H5YD64-F1
#
_cell.length_a   1.000
_cell.length_b   1.000
_cell.length_c   1.000
_cell.angle_alpha   90.00
_cell.angle_beta   90.00
_cell.angle_gamma   90.00
#
_symmetry.space_group_name_H-M   'P 1'
#
loop_
_entity.id
_entity.type
_entity.pdbx_description
1 polymer ?
#
loop_
_entity_poly.entity_id
_entity_poly.type
_entity_poly.pdbx_seq_one_letter_code
_entity_poly.pdbx_strand_id
1 'polypeptide(L)'
;MLAHTPIWTGPGSTELADAFERHLPLSRQDRAYFLGVVDSEWLNVLWDRARRDRDPALLELTDRMLLLLADPKTHGDFKKQFEETYEKALRLAYPVSRALLDEFHRQSGITQDYTLRCFDRGQLRAIEDAAVADTSMSIFAQEMLTKLIAQSKSPRHEVYRSVFDIYSEALLCRLLRERGSGRLRISKIPETSRAGPDFECELDTEINGEPKTLSFFIEVKSLDIVDAPQRLPEMLDAGMDAQIELDRQVAEGRQIAVVEGEISPHRRYGGDGGYDPKSVRLAIENLIQKAAGNFKNTQFMRGPTFALANLLRLPLPGQKVGALAPFFYDPWMGGACVSGALWHFAFGELGAPIHRSPDFEGAGTIDGRLRRAGVLIDEALGLDTPGLIAVHYDQGAYRFDGFYDERWESEKWNWSNIEIEAVFEALCGDYNNQANGRADRYSRGGDRT
;
A
#
# COMPACT_ATOMS: atom_id res chain seq x y z
N MET A 1 -1.40 -6.38 -10.73
CA MET A 1 -1.60 -5.95 -9.33
C MET A 1 -0.67 -6.74 -8.44
N LEU A 2 -0.10 -6.13 -7.40
CA LEU A 2 0.69 -6.85 -6.41
C LEU A 2 -0.26 -7.69 -5.53
N ALA A 3 0.18 -8.90 -5.15
CA ALA A 3 -0.55 -9.77 -4.23
C ALA A 3 0.36 -10.03 -3.03
N HIS A 4 0.44 -9.00 -2.20
CA HIS A 4 1.26 -8.99 -0.99
C HIS A 4 0.53 -9.61 0.20
N THR A 5 -0.80 -9.54 0.18
CA THR A 5 -1.69 -10.17 1.15
C THR A 5 -2.36 -11.39 0.49
N PRO A 6 -2.41 -12.56 1.17
CA PRO A 6 -3.10 -13.74 0.65
C PRO A 6 -4.56 -13.46 0.31
N ILE A 7 -5.06 -14.05 -0.79
CA ILE A 7 -6.48 -13.90 -1.14
C ILE A 7 -7.36 -14.71 -0.21
N TRP A 8 -6.89 -15.80 0.42
CA TRP A 8 -7.65 -16.58 1.41
C TRP A 8 -6.82 -16.78 2.68
N THR A 9 -7.46 -16.57 3.84
CA THR A 9 -6.83 -16.68 5.17
C THR A 9 -7.63 -17.54 6.14
N GLY A 10 -8.78 -18.08 5.70
CA GLY A 10 -9.63 -18.92 6.53
C GLY A 10 -9.05 -20.33 6.71
N PRO A 11 -9.56 -21.10 7.69
CA PRO A 11 -9.06 -22.43 7.98
C PRO A 11 -9.45 -23.40 6.85
N GLY A 12 -8.45 -24.00 6.22
CA GLY A 12 -8.63 -25.07 5.25
C GLY A 12 -9.30 -24.64 3.94
N SER A 13 -9.81 -25.65 3.23
CA SER A 13 -10.53 -25.50 1.96
C SER A 13 -12.04 -25.59 2.22
N THR A 14 -12.82 -24.88 1.40
CA THR A 14 -14.28 -24.90 1.42
C THR A 14 -14.84 -26.01 0.53
N GLU A 15 -16.12 -26.36 0.70
CA GLU A 15 -16.80 -27.36 -0.15
C GLU A 15 -16.66 -27.04 -1.66
N LEU A 16 -16.72 -25.75 -2.01
CA LEU A 16 -16.61 -25.28 -3.39
C LEU A 16 -15.20 -25.44 -3.96
N ALA A 17 -14.17 -25.07 -3.19
CA ALA A 17 -12.79 -25.28 -3.61
C ALA A 17 -12.44 -26.78 -3.66
N ASP A 18 -12.91 -27.58 -2.70
CA ASP A 18 -12.75 -29.04 -2.72
C ASP A 18 -13.42 -29.69 -3.94
N ALA A 19 -14.60 -29.22 -4.33
CA ALA A 19 -15.27 -29.68 -5.54
C ALA A 19 -14.45 -29.34 -6.80
N PHE A 20 -13.84 -28.15 -6.83
CA PHE A 20 -12.98 -27.73 -7.93
C PHE A 20 -11.72 -28.61 -8.02
N GLU A 21 -11.06 -28.89 -6.90
CA GLU A 21 -9.88 -29.77 -6.84
C GLU A 21 -10.23 -31.20 -7.32
N ARG A 22 -11.38 -31.74 -6.92
CA ARG A 22 -11.86 -33.05 -7.40
C ARG A 22 -12.14 -33.08 -8.90
N HIS A 23 -12.45 -31.94 -9.51
CA HIS A 23 -12.69 -31.81 -10.95
C HIS A 23 -11.38 -31.76 -11.78
N LEU A 24 -10.25 -31.34 -11.20
CA LEU A 24 -9.00 -31.16 -11.93
C LEU A 24 -8.52 -32.38 -12.74
N PRO A 25 -8.62 -33.64 -12.26
CA PRO A 25 -8.24 -34.81 -13.07
C PRO A 25 -9.00 -34.91 -14.39
N LEU A 26 -10.30 -34.55 -14.42
CA LEU A 26 -11.10 -34.53 -15.64
C LEU A 26 -10.64 -33.43 -16.59
N SER A 27 -10.39 -32.23 -16.06
CA SER A 27 -9.92 -31.06 -16.85
C SER A 27 -8.58 -31.30 -17.55
N ARG A 28 -7.73 -32.17 -16.98
CA ARG A 28 -6.44 -32.57 -17.56
C ARG A 28 -6.60 -33.55 -18.73
N GLN A 29 -7.69 -34.28 -18.78
CA GLN A 29 -7.97 -35.28 -19.82
C GLN A 29 -8.71 -34.68 -21.02
N ASP A 30 -9.56 -33.69 -20.79
CA ASP A 30 -10.37 -33.07 -21.84
C ASP A 30 -10.48 -31.55 -21.66
N ARG A 31 -10.08 -30.81 -22.71
CA ARG A 31 -10.06 -29.34 -22.75
C ARG A 31 -11.45 -28.73 -22.63
N ALA A 32 -12.52 -29.47 -22.94
CA ALA A 32 -13.90 -29.02 -22.75
C ALA A 32 -14.22 -28.75 -21.27
N TYR A 33 -13.46 -29.33 -20.33
CA TYR A 33 -13.61 -29.14 -18.89
C TYR A 33 -12.51 -28.26 -18.28
N PHE A 34 -11.61 -27.67 -19.09
CA PHE A 34 -10.52 -26.86 -18.57
C PHE A 34 -10.96 -25.45 -18.17
N LEU A 35 -10.85 -25.13 -16.88
CA LEU A 35 -11.20 -23.85 -16.26
C LEU A 35 -9.93 -23.03 -15.93
N GLY A 36 -9.35 -22.38 -16.93
CA GLY A 36 -8.00 -21.80 -16.82
C GLY A 36 -7.85 -20.53 -15.98
N VAL A 37 -8.96 -19.85 -15.67
CA VAL A 37 -8.97 -18.55 -14.96
C VAL A 37 -9.47 -18.65 -13.51
N VAL A 38 -9.83 -19.85 -13.07
CA VAL A 38 -10.44 -20.10 -11.76
C VAL A 38 -9.36 -20.43 -10.73
N ASP A 39 -9.41 -19.74 -9.60
CA ASP A 39 -8.48 -19.87 -8.49
C ASP A 39 -9.22 -20.37 -7.24
N SER A 40 -8.70 -21.42 -6.61
CA SER A 40 -9.28 -22.03 -5.42
C SER A 40 -9.34 -21.07 -4.22
N GLU A 41 -8.40 -20.12 -4.11
CA GLU A 41 -8.46 -19.09 -3.07
C GLU A 41 -9.71 -18.21 -3.23
N TRP A 42 -10.02 -17.78 -4.44
CA TRP A 42 -11.22 -17.00 -4.73
C TRP A 42 -12.51 -17.82 -4.58
N LEU A 43 -12.49 -19.11 -4.88
CA LEU A 43 -13.63 -19.99 -4.61
C LEU A 43 -13.91 -20.11 -3.10
N ASN A 44 -12.86 -20.24 -2.28
CA ASN A 44 -13.00 -20.22 -0.81
C ASN A 44 -13.62 -18.92 -0.33
N VAL A 45 -13.11 -17.80 -0.81
CA VAL A 45 -13.58 -16.45 -0.46
C VAL A 45 -15.05 -16.22 -0.84
N LEU A 46 -15.48 -16.65 -2.03
CA LEU A 46 -16.88 -16.55 -2.46
C LEU A 46 -17.80 -17.38 -1.59
N TRP A 47 -17.43 -18.64 -1.35
CA TRP A 47 -18.21 -19.57 -0.55
C TRP A 47 -18.38 -19.10 0.89
N ASP A 48 -17.27 -18.71 1.53
CA ASP A 48 -17.28 -18.19 2.90
C ASP A 48 -18.19 -16.98 3.01
N ARG A 49 -18.04 -16.00 2.11
CA ARG A 49 -18.86 -14.79 2.11
C ARG A 49 -20.34 -15.08 1.91
N ALA A 50 -20.69 -15.94 0.95
CA ALA A 50 -22.08 -16.33 0.70
C ALA A 50 -22.76 -16.87 1.95
N ARG A 51 -22.06 -17.73 2.71
CA ARG A 51 -22.60 -18.35 3.93
C ARG A 51 -22.56 -17.45 5.14
N ARG A 52 -21.47 -16.71 5.33
CA ARG A 52 -21.28 -15.76 6.45
C ARG A 52 -22.34 -14.67 6.42
N ASP A 53 -22.54 -14.07 5.24
CA ASP A 53 -23.44 -12.92 5.08
C ASP A 53 -24.87 -13.35 4.74
N ARG A 54 -25.08 -14.64 4.41
CA ARG A 54 -26.36 -15.21 3.98
C ARG A 54 -27.00 -14.48 2.79
N ASP A 55 -26.16 -13.98 1.87
CA ASP A 55 -26.62 -13.33 0.64
C ASP A 55 -27.32 -14.36 -0.27
N PRO A 56 -28.64 -14.24 -0.50
CA PRO A 56 -29.39 -15.24 -1.27
C PRO A 56 -28.91 -15.36 -2.72
N ALA A 57 -28.53 -14.25 -3.34
CA ALA A 57 -28.09 -14.25 -4.73
C ALA A 57 -26.68 -14.86 -4.86
N LEU A 58 -25.80 -14.59 -3.89
CA LEU A 58 -24.48 -15.21 -3.89
C LEU A 58 -24.55 -16.70 -3.58
N LEU A 59 -25.42 -17.11 -2.65
CA LEU A 59 -25.68 -18.53 -2.34
C LEU A 59 -26.16 -19.30 -3.57
N GLU A 60 -27.13 -18.76 -4.31
CA GLU A 60 -27.63 -19.37 -5.55
C GLU A 60 -26.49 -19.60 -6.56
N LEU A 61 -25.60 -18.61 -6.73
CA LEU A 61 -24.47 -18.71 -7.65
C LEU A 61 -23.43 -19.73 -7.18
N THR A 62 -23.12 -19.77 -5.88
CA THR A 62 -22.18 -20.74 -5.33
C THR A 62 -22.72 -22.18 -5.38
N ASP A 63 -24.01 -22.37 -5.13
CA ASP A 63 -24.66 -23.67 -5.25
C ASP A 63 -24.71 -24.13 -6.71
N ARG A 64 -24.95 -23.20 -7.65
CA ARG A 64 -24.87 -23.50 -9.08
C ARG A 64 -23.48 -23.95 -9.50
N MET A 65 -22.43 -23.29 -9.01
CA MET A 65 -21.04 -23.71 -9.28
C MET A 65 -20.75 -25.11 -8.74
N LEU A 66 -21.22 -25.43 -7.53
CA LEU A 66 -21.10 -26.77 -6.96
C LEU A 66 -21.79 -27.84 -7.82
N LEU A 67 -23.01 -27.58 -8.27
CA LEU A 67 -23.75 -28.50 -9.14
C LEU A 67 -23.01 -28.78 -10.45
N LEU A 68 -22.46 -27.73 -11.07
CA LEU A 68 -21.68 -27.86 -12.29
C LEU A 68 -20.42 -28.71 -12.06
N LEU A 69 -19.71 -28.51 -10.94
CA LEU A 69 -18.49 -29.25 -10.61
C LEU A 69 -18.75 -30.70 -10.19
N ALA A 70 -19.93 -30.99 -9.65
CA ALA A 70 -20.31 -32.34 -9.21
C ALA A 70 -20.46 -33.32 -10.38
N ASP A 71 -21.04 -32.87 -11.50
CA ASP A 71 -21.16 -33.69 -12.71
C ASP A 71 -20.98 -32.87 -14.01
N PRO A 72 -19.73 -32.48 -14.35
CA PRO A 72 -19.43 -31.66 -15.51
C PRO A 72 -19.92 -32.26 -16.83
N LYS A 73 -19.98 -33.60 -16.93
CA LYS A 73 -20.33 -34.31 -18.17
C LYS A 73 -21.81 -34.20 -18.53
N THR A 74 -22.67 -33.95 -17.54
CA THR A 74 -24.12 -33.77 -17.77
C THR A 74 -24.47 -32.38 -18.31
N HIS A 75 -23.51 -31.47 -18.37
CA HIS A 75 -23.71 -30.10 -18.83
C HIS A 75 -23.08 -29.88 -20.20
N GLY A 76 -23.93 -29.72 -21.23
CA GLY A 76 -23.47 -29.58 -22.63
C GLY A 76 -22.57 -28.37 -22.92
N ASP A 77 -22.54 -27.37 -22.04
CA ASP A 77 -21.62 -26.23 -22.09
C ASP A 77 -21.08 -25.89 -20.69
N PHE A 78 -20.55 -26.92 -20.01
CA PHE A 78 -20.05 -26.81 -18.64
C PHE A 78 -19.11 -25.61 -18.44
N LYS A 79 -18.09 -25.50 -19.29
CA LYS A 79 -17.04 -24.48 -19.15
C LYS A 79 -17.62 -23.07 -19.15
N LYS A 80 -18.39 -22.74 -20.19
CA LYS A 80 -19.00 -21.41 -20.31
C LYS A 80 -19.94 -21.13 -19.14
N GLN A 81 -20.80 -22.09 -18.80
CA GLN A 81 -21.74 -21.93 -17.68
C GLN A 81 -21.02 -21.70 -16.36
N PHE A 82 -19.91 -22.42 -16.10
CA PHE A 82 -19.13 -22.24 -14.89
C PHE A 82 -18.44 -20.88 -14.87
N GLU A 83 -17.73 -20.53 -15.95
CA GLU A 83 -17.00 -19.25 -16.04
C GLU A 83 -17.94 -18.04 -15.93
N GLU A 84 -19.12 -18.08 -16.56
CA GLU A 84 -20.15 -17.05 -16.43
C GLU A 84 -20.72 -16.96 -15.01
N THR A 85 -20.98 -18.11 -14.37
CA THR A 85 -21.50 -18.15 -12.99
C THR A 85 -20.46 -17.62 -11.99
N TYR A 86 -19.20 -18.06 -12.15
CA TYR A 86 -18.06 -17.63 -11.34
C TYR A 86 -17.83 -16.12 -11.45
N GLU A 87 -17.76 -15.59 -12.68
CA GLU A 87 -17.55 -14.17 -12.89
C GLU A 87 -18.73 -13.31 -12.38
N LYS A 88 -19.97 -13.80 -12.53
CA LYS A 88 -21.15 -13.15 -11.94
C LYS A 88 -21.08 -13.11 -10.41
N ALA A 89 -20.70 -14.22 -9.77
CA ALA A 89 -20.54 -14.29 -8.31
C ALA A 89 -19.48 -13.31 -7.82
N LEU A 90 -18.36 -13.22 -8.54
CA LEU A 90 -17.27 -12.32 -8.20
C LEU A 90 -17.61 -10.85 -8.38
N ARG A 91 -18.33 -10.48 -9.43
CA ARG A 91 -18.77 -9.09 -9.63
C ARG A 91 -19.83 -8.67 -8.61
N LEU A 92 -20.66 -9.63 -8.17
CA LEU A 92 -21.63 -9.39 -7.11
C LEU A 92 -20.93 -9.18 -5.76
N ALA A 93 -20.00 -10.07 -5.40
CA ALA A 93 -19.32 -10.01 -4.11
C ALA A 93 -18.23 -8.93 -4.06
N TYR A 94 -17.37 -8.84 -5.07
CA TYR A 94 -16.16 -8.02 -5.08
C TYR A 94 -16.10 -7.09 -6.31
N PRO A 95 -17.07 -6.17 -6.46
CA PRO A 95 -17.18 -5.31 -7.63
C PRO A 95 -15.95 -4.42 -7.86
N VAL A 96 -15.31 -3.89 -6.81
CA VAL A 96 -14.11 -3.05 -6.95
C VAL A 96 -12.93 -3.88 -7.40
N SER A 97 -12.70 -5.02 -6.76
CA SER A 97 -11.63 -5.96 -7.15
C SER A 97 -11.75 -6.41 -8.60
N ARG A 98 -12.99 -6.66 -9.06
CA ARG A 98 -13.26 -7.04 -10.45
C ARG A 98 -13.09 -5.88 -11.42
N ALA A 99 -13.57 -4.68 -11.08
CA ALA A 99 -13.37 -3.50 -11.91
C ALA A 99 -11.87 -3.18 -12.10
N LEU A 100 -11.04 -3.26 -11.06
CA LEU A 100 -9.59 -3.08 -11.20
C LEU A 100 -8.92 -4.20 -12.01
N LEU A 101 -9.38 -5.43 -11.87
CA LEU A 101 -8.88 -6.54 -12.68
C LEU A 101 -9.21 -6.34 -14.16
N ASP A 102 -10.41 -5.83 -14.48
CA ASP A 102 -10.77 -5.46 -15.85
C ASP A 102 -9.83 -4.40 -16.43
N GLU A 103 -9.47 -3.38 -15.64
CA GLU A 103 -8.49 -2.37 -16.05
C GLU A 103 -7.10 -2.97 -16.32
N PHE A 104 -6.66 -3.88 -15.45
CA PHE A 104 -5.40 -4.59 -15.63
C PHE A 104 -5.41 -5.43 -16.92
N HIS A 105 -6.48 -6.17 -17.18
CA HIS A 105 -6.62 -6.97 -18.40
C HIS A 105 -6.68 -6.10 -19.67
N ARG A 106 -7.29 -4.91 -19.61
CA ARG A 106 -7.31 -3.98 -20.77
C ARG A 106 -5.94 -3.48 -21.18
N GLN A 107 -4.97 -3.47 -20.27
CA GLN A 107 -3.60 -3.03 -20.55
C GLN A 107 -2.63 -4.20 -20.77
N SER A 108 -3.00 -5.39 -20.34
CA SER A 108 -2.17 -6.59 -20.46
C SER A 108 -1.81 -6.85 -21.92
N GLY A 109 -0.51 -6.98 -22.21
CA GLY A 109 0.01 -7.16 -23.56
C GLY A 109 0.06 -5.86 -24.39
N ILE A 110 -0.10 -4.69 -23.76
CA ILE A 110 0.05 -3.38 -24.39
C ILE A 110 1.07 -2.54 -23.62
N THR A 111 0.83 -2.32 -22.32
CA THR A 111 1.70 -1.55 -21.43
C THR A 111 1.41 -1.91 -19.97
N GLN A 112 2.06 -1.26 -19.00
CA GLN A 112 1.82 -1.48 -17.57
C GLN A 112 1.70 -0.15 -16.83
N ASP A 113 0.52 0.15 -16.30
CA ASP A 113 0.34 1.29 -15.39
C ASP A 113 0.94 1.01 -14.01
N TYR A 114 1.85 1.88 -13.57
CA TYR A 114 2.51 1.78 -12.27
C TYR A 114 1.51 1.79 -11.11
N THR A 115 0.50 2.66 -11.16
CA THR A 115 -0.49 2.83 -10.08
C THR A 115 -1.37 1.60 -9.96
N LEU A 116 -1.80 0.99 -11.08
CA LEU A 116 -2.52 -0.28 -11.06
C LEU A 116 -1.71 -1.42 -10.43
N ARG A 117 -0.38 -1.37 -10.51
CA ARG A 117 0.47 -2.36 -9.83
C ARG A 117 0.52 -2.16 -8.32
N CYS A 118 0.33 -0.94 -7.81
CA CYS A 118 0.40 -0.62 -6.39
C CYS A 118 -0.80 -1.10 -5.55
N PHE A 119 -1.91 -1.54 -6.17
CA PHE A 119 -3.02 -2.13 -5.42
C PHE A 119 -2.68 -3.54 -4.94
N ASP A 120 -2.95 -3.82 -3.66
CA ASP A 120 -2.87 -5.16 -3.10
C ASP A 120 -4.25 -5.83 -3.15
N ARG A 121 -4.34 -6.91 -3.92
CA ARG A 121 -5.61 -7.63 -4.15
C ARG A 121 -6.20 -8.20 -2.87
N GLY A 122 -5.37 -8.71 -1.95
CA GLY A 122 -5.86 -9.29 -0.70
C GLY A 122 -6.43 -8.21 0.22
N GLN A 123 -5.79 -7.04 0.26
CA GLN A 123 -6.29 -5.89 1.01
C GLN A 123 -7.58 -5.32 0.44
N LEU A 124 -7.67 -5.21 -0.89
CA LEU A 124 -8.90 -4.75 -1.54
C LEU A 124 -10.07 -5.68 -1.26
N ARG A 125 -9.84 -7.01 -1.33
CA ARG A 125 -10.81 -8.03 -0.92
C ARG A 125 -11.23 -7.83 0.54
N ALA A 126 -10.29 -7.59 1.44
CA ALA A 126 -10.56 -7.35 2.86
C ALA A 126 -11.36 -6.05 3.12
N ILE A 127 -11.13 -5.00 2.33
CA ILE A 127 -11.92 -3.76 2.38
C ILE A 127 -13.37 -4.05 1.94
N GLU A 128 -13.58 -4.80 0.86
CA GLU A 128 -14.91 -5.16 0.37
C GLU A 128 -15.65 -6.14 1.31
N ASP A 129 -14.92 -7.03 2.00
CA ASP A 129 -15.47 -7.85 3.08
C ASP A 129 -15.95 -6.98 4.25
N ALA A 130 -15.13 -6.02 4.70
CA ALA A 130 -15.48 -5.12 5.79
C ALA A 130 -16.66 -4.20 5.43
N ALA A 131 -16.78 -3.80 4.16
CA ALA A 131 -17.84 -2.94 3.65
C ALA A 131 -19.27 -3.49 3.84
N VAL A 132 -19.42 -4.80 4.08
CA VAL A 132 -20.72 -5.42 4.37
C VAL A 132 -21.28 -4.96 5.72
N ALA A 133 -20.41 -4.78 6.72
CA ALA A 133 -20.81 -4.42 8.08
C ALA A 133 -20.37 -3.00 8.50
N ASP A 134 -19.42 -2.40 7.79
CA ASP A 134 -18.84 -1.09 8.11
C ASP A 134 -19.22 -0.03 7.08
N THR A 135 -19.98 0.98 7.52
CA THR A 135 -20.44 2.09 6.68
C THR A 135 -19.29 2.88 6.05
N SER A 136 -18.18 3.09 6.77
CA SER A 136 -17.03 3.82 6.22
C SER A 136 -16.36 3.04 5.10
N MET A 137 -16.15 1.73 5.30
CA MET A 137 -15.60 0.86 4.26
C MET A 137 -16.53 0.74 3.06
N SER A 138 -17.84 0.73 3.29
CA SER A 138 -18.86 0.77 2.23
C SER A 138 -18.76 2.03 1.38
N ILE A 139 -18.62 3.19 2.00
CA ILE A 139 -18.42 4.47 1.31
C ILE A 139 -17.15 4.44 0.46
N PHE A 140 -16.01 4.01 1.03
CA PHE A 140 -14.76 3.90 0.29
C PHE A 140 -14.87 2.96 -0.93
N ALA A 141 -15.46 1.77 -0.74
CA ALA A 141 -15.66 0.81 -1.83
C ALA A 141 -16.55 1.39 -2.94
N GLN A 142 -17.63 2.07 -2.57
CA GLN A 142 -18.54 2.69 -3.54
C GLN A 142 -17.88 3.86 -4.29
N GLU A 143 -17.08 4.68 -3.63
CA GLU A 143 -16.34 5.78 -4.27
C GLU A 143 -15.30 5.26 -5.28
N MET A 144 -14.54 4.22 -4.89
CA MET A 144 -13.60 3.54 -5.79
C MET A 144 -14.33 2.98 -7.02
N LEU A 145 -15.41 2.22 -6.81
CA LEU A 145 -16.20 1.63 -7.89
C LEU A 145 -16.74 2.70 -8.83
N THR A 146 -17.32 3.77 -8.28
CA THR A 146 -17.91 4.88 -9.03
C THR A 146 -16.87 5.52 -9.95
N LYS A 147 -15.65 5.78 -9.45
CA LYS A 147 -14.58 6.36 -10.28
C LYS A 147 -14.08 5.41 -11.35
N LEU A 148 -14.00 4.09 -11.07
CA LEU A 148 -13.54 3.11 -12.05
C LEU A 148 -14.50 2.95 -13.23
N ILE A 149 -15.80 2.90 -12.95
CA ILE A 149 -16.84 2.69 -13.97
C ILE A 149 -17.27 3.99 -14.67
N ALA A 150 -16.96 5.15 -14.08
CA ALA A 150 -17.29 6.43 -14.67
C ALA A 150 -16.65 6.58 -16.06
N GLN A 151 -17.47 6.98 -17.04
CA GLN A 151 -17.00 7.40 -18.36
C GLN A 151 -16.40 8.80 -18.24
N SER A 152 -15.16 8.86 -17.76
CA SER A 152 -14.41 10.11 -17.63
C SER A 152 -13.72 10.47 -18.95
N LYS A 153 -13.56 11.78 -19.20
CA LYS A 153 -12.66 12.31 -20.24
C LYS A 153 -11.20 12.35 -19.79
N SER A 154 -10.94 12.18 -18.49
CA SER A 154 -9.59 12.12 -17.95
C SER A 154 -8.84 10.90 -18.48
N PRO A 155 -7.53 11.02 -18.75
CA PRO A 155 -6.67 9.87 -18.98
C PRO A 155 -6.82 8.83 -17.86
N ARG A 156 -6.80 7.53 -18.20
CA ARG A 156 -7.05 6.47 -17.21
C ARG A 156 -6.03 6.45 -16.07
N HIS A 157 -4.77 6.81 -16.32
CA HIS A 157 -3.76 6.90 -15.27
C HIS A 157 -4.14 7.93 -14.18
N GLU A 158 -4.83 9.03 -14.52
CA GLU A 158 -5.35 9.97 -13.52
C GLU A 158 -6.50 9.38 -12.71
N VAL A 159 -7.36 8.58 -13.36
CA VAL A 159 -8.43 7.84 -12.68
C VAL A 159 -7.82 6.87 -11.66
N TYR A 160 -6.79 6.10 -12.05
CA TYR A 160 -6.15 5.14 -11.14
C TYR A 160 -5.49 5.81 -9.95
N ARG A 161 -4.86 6.99 -10.13
CA ARG A 161 -4.31 7.78 -9.01
C ARG A 161 -5.39 8.18 -8.03
N SER A 162 -6.50 8.72 -8.52
CA SER A 162 -7.61 9.13 -7.66
C SER A 162 -8.27 7.94 -6.95
N VAL A 163 -8.37 6.79 -7.61
CA VAL A 163 -8.85 5.54 -6.97
C VAL A 163 -7.85 5.05 -5.93
N PHE A 164 -6.54 5.18 -6.18
CA PHE A 164 -5.51 4.80 -5.23
C PHE A 164 -5.57 5.66 -3.96
N ASP A 165 -5.84 6.96 -4.07
CA ASP A 165 -5.98 7.83 -2.90
C ASP A 165 -7.10 7.33 -1.97
N ILE A 166 -8.27 6.99 -2.53
CA ILE A 166 -9.39 6.41 -1.77
C ILE A 166 -9.02 5.04 -1.18
N TYR A 167 -8.41 4.16 -1.99
CA TYR A 167 -7.93 2.86 -1.54
C TYR A 167 -6.96 2.99 -0.38
N SER A 168 -6.06 3.98 -0.43
CA SER A 168 -5.07 4.20 0.61
C SER A 168 -5.69 4.65 1.93
N GLU A 169 -6.68 5.53 1.89
CA GLU A 169 -7.43 5.93 3.10
C GLU A 169 -8.17 4.74 3.71
N ALA A 170 -8.85 3.94 2.87
CA ALA A 170 -9.55 2.74 3.32
C ALA A 170 -8.59 1.72 3.95
N LEU A 171 -7.47 1.45 3.29
CA LEU A 171 -6.42 0.56 3.76
C LEU A 171 -5.87 1.02 5.12
N LEU A 172 -5.51 2.29 5.24
CA LEU A 172 -4.94 2.85 6.47
C LEU A 172 -5.94 2.79 7.61
N CYS A 173 -7.19 3.20 7.38
CA CYS A 173 -8.26 3.13 8.38
C CYS A 173 -8.46 1.69 8.89
N ARG A 174 -8.48 0.71 7.98
CA ARG A 174 -8.59 -0.72 8.32
C ARG A 174 -7.39 -1.20 9.15
N LEU A 175 -6.17 -0.96 8.67
CA LEU A 175 -4.94 -1.41 9.33
C LEU A 175 -4.72 -0.76 10.70
N LEU A 176 -5.06 0.52 10.86
CA LEU A 176 -4.95 1.22 12.15
C LEU A 176 -5.94 0.66 13.17
N ARG A 177 -7.18 0.33 12.76
CA ARG A 177 -8.16 -0.33 13.64
C ARG A 177 -7.68 -1.71 14.11
N GLU A 178 -7.11 -2.49 13.18
CA GLU A 178 -6.54 -3.81 13.51
C GLU A 178 -5.41 -3.66 14.54
N ARG A 179 -4.48 -2.72 14.34
CA ARG A 179 -3.38 -2.46 15.28
C ARG A 179 -3.88 -1.97 16.64
N GLY A 180 -4.84 -1.06 16.64
CA GLY A 180 -5.46 -0.54 17.86
C GLY A 180 -6.14 -1.60 18.72
N SER A 181 -6.37 -2.81 18.22
CA SER A 181 -6.89 -3.97 18.98
C SER A 181 -8.16 -3.65 19.78
N GLY A 182 -9.06 -2.86 19.19
CA GLY A 182 -10.31 -2.40 19.82
C GLY A 182 -10.18 -1.21 20.77
N ARG A 183 -8.95 -0.78 21.13
CA ARG A 183 -8.69 0.44 21.91
C ARG A 183 -8.76 1.72 21.08
N LEU A 184 -8.54 1.59 19.77
CA LEU A 184 -8.61 2.71 18.84
C LEU A 184 -9.98 2.75 18.16
N ARG A 185 -10.67 3.87 18.32
CA ARG A 185 -11.77 4.29 17.44
C ARG A 185 -11.22 5.30 16.44
N ILE A 186 -11.48 5.08 15.16
CA ILE A 186 -11.05 5.97 14.07
C ILE A 186 -12.18 6.08 13.03
N SER A 187 -12.47 7.31 12.63
CA SER A 187 -13.49 7.65 11.63
C SER A 187 -12.95 8.66 10.63
N LYS A 188 -13.34 8.51 9.36
CA LYS A 188 -13.04 9.52 8.32
C LYS A 188 -13.86 10.77 8.62
N ILE A 189 -13.19 11.92 8.61
CA ILE A 189 -13.87 13.21 8.69
C ILE A 189 -14.46 13.51 7.31
N PRO A 190 -15.76 13.82 7.20
CA PRO A 190 -16.36 14.19 5.93
C PRO A 190 -15.64 15.39 5.30
N GLU A 191 -15.41 15.34 3.99
CA GLU A 191 -14.83 16.46 3.27
C GLU A 191 -15.74 17.69 3.37
N THR A 192 -15.18 18.83 3.74
CA THR A 192 -15.90 20.11 3.82
C THR A 192 -15.08 21.22 3.17
N SER A 193 -15.67 22.40 2.98
CA SER A 193 -14.95 23.58 2.48
C SER A 193 -13.85 24.09 3.43
N ARG A 194 -13.80 23.60 4.68
CA ARG A 194 -12.76 23.94 5.64
C ARG A 194 -11.68 22.87 5.62
N ALA A 195 -10.45 23.27 5.34
CA ALA A 195 -9.28 22.42 5.50
C ALA A 195 -9.24 21.80 6.91
N GLY A 196 -8.82 20.55 6.99
CA GLY A 196 -8.76 19.80 8.23
C GLY A 196 -8.11 18.44 8.02
N PRO A 197 -7.90 17.71 9.12
CA PRO A 197 -7.35 16.37 9.09
C PRO A 197 -8.32 15.38 8.44
N ASP A 198 -7.78 14.29 7.88
CA ASP A 198 -8.55 13.23 7.23
C ASP A 198 -9.30 12.32 8.24
N PHE A 199 -8.71 12.07 9.42
CA PHE A 199 -9.29 11.18 10.43
C PHE A 199 -9.36 11.82 11.81
N GLU A 200 -10.44 11.51 12.53
CA GLU A 200 -10.56 11.72 13.97
C GLU A 200 -10.36 10.39 14.69
N CYS A 201 -9.69 10.43 15.85
CA CYS A 201 -9.29 9.25 16.60
C CYS A 201 -9.56 9.41 18.09
N GLU A 202 -9.98 8.32 18.72
CA GLU A 202 -10.00 8.16 20.17
C GLU A 202 -9.25 6.89 20.54
N LEU A 203 -8.27 7.01 21.44
CA LEU A 203 -7.48 5.88 21.94
C LEU A 203 -7.72 5.73 23.44
N ASP A 204 -8.29 4.59 23.84
CA ASP A 204 -8.38 4.20 25.23
C ASP A 204 -7.04 3.59 25.67
N THR A 205 -6.35 4.23 26.60
CA THR A 205 -5.04 3.81 27.09
C THR A 205 -4.92 4.01 28.60
N GLU A 206 -3.82 3.57 29.19
CA GLU A 206 -3.46 3.84 30.58
C GLU A 206 -2.29 4.82 30.60
N ILE A 207 -2.42 5.91 31.35
CA ILE A 207 -1.33 6.87 31.57
C ILE A 207 -1.10 7.01 33.07
N ASN A 208 0.13 6.73 33.50
CA ASN A 208 0.52 6.77 34.92
C ASN A 208 -0.35 5.89 35.83
N GLY A 209 -0.82 4.73 35.33
CA GLY A 209 -1.68 3.82 36.10
C GLY A 209 -3.18 4.14 36.02
N GLU A 210 -3.58 5.23 35.36
CA GLU A 210 -4.97 5.67 35.28
C GLU A 210 -5.53 5.53 33.86
N PRO A 211 -6.75 4.97 33.69
CA PRO A 211 -7.42 4.93 32.39
C PRO A 211 -7.67 6.33 31.82
N LYS A 212 -7.28 6.55 30.56
CA LYS A 212 -7.45 7.82 29.85
C LYS A 212 -7.83 7.57 28.39
N THR A 213 -8.81 8.32 27.90
CA THR A 213 -9.12 8.38 26.47
C THR A 213 -8.42 9.58 25.86
N LEU A 214 -7.56 9.35 24.87
CA LEU A 214 -6.88 10.39 24.11
C LEU A 214 -7.65 10.68 22.82
N SER A 215 -8.07 11.93 22.64
CA SER A 215 -8.64 12.41 21.38
C SER A 215 -7.58 13.11 20.54
N PHE A 216 -7.40 12.69 19.30
CA PHE A 216 -6.42 13.23 18.37
C PHE A 216 -6.88 13.07 16.91
N PHE A 217 -6.09 13.59 15.99
CA PHE A 217 -6.36 13.53 14.55
C PHE A 217 -5.18 12.94 13.80
N ILE A 218 -5.45 12.41 12.61
CA ILE A 218 -4.42 11.95 11.67
C ILE A 218 -4.68 12.64 10.33
N GLU A 219 -3.64 13.28 9.80
CA GLU A 219 -3.63 13.81 8.44
C GLU A 219 -2.83 12.89 7.52
N VAL A 220 -3.48 12.33 6.51
CA VAL A 220 -2.89 11.34 5.60
C VAL A 220 -2.46 12.01 4.31
N LYS A 221 -1.23 11.73 3.88
CA LYS A 221 -0.76 12.09 2.54
C LYS A 221 -0.11 10.89 1.86
N SER A 222 -0.76 10.42 0.80
CA SER A 222 -0.21 9.45 -0.14
C SER A 222 0.84 10.13 -1.01
N LEU A 223 2.12 9.85 -0.72
CA LEU A 223 3.22 10.45 -1.44
C LEU A 223 3.40 9.73 -2.79
N ASP A 224 2.97 10.41 -3.85
CA ASP A 224 3.04 9.93 -5.23
C ASP A 224 4.47 9.99 -5.79
N ILE A 225 4.72 9.25 -6.89
CA ILE A 225 5.97 9.27 -7.64
C ILE A 225 6.38 10.70 -8.01
N VAL A 226 7.68 10.91 -8.17
CA VAL A 226 8.23 12.21 -8.59
C VAL A 226 7.63 12.60 -9.94
N ASP A 227 7.16 13.85 -10.07
CA ASP A 227 6.54 14.39 -11.28
C ASP A 227 5.44 13.50 -11.91
N ALA A 228 4.61 12.85 -11.07
CA ALA A 228 3.60 11.87 -11.49
C ALA A 228 2.73 12.25 -12.71
N PRO A 229 2.19 13.48 -12.85
CA PRO A 229 1.38 13.84 -14.02
C PRO A 229 2.12 13.69 -15.35
N GLN A 230 3.44 13.89 -15.37
CA GLN A 230 4.28 13.75 -16.55
C GLN A 230 4.95 12.38 -16.64
N ARG A 231 5.39 11.82 -15.50
CA ARG A 231 6.13 10.55 -15.43
C ARG A 231 5.26 9.32 -15.69
N LEU A 232 3.99 9.32 -15.29
CA LEU A 232 3.12 8.18 -15.54
C LEU A 232 2.86 7.96 -17.04
N PRO A 233 2.52 8.99 -17.83
CA PRO A 233 2.51 8.87 -19.30
C PRO A 233 3.84 8.38 -19.87
N GLU A 234 4.98 8.95 -19.44
CA GLU A 234 6.30 8.53 -19.93
C GLU A 234 6.60 7.05 -19.63
N MET A 235 6.21 6.55 -18.45
CA MET A 235 6.33 5.13 -18.10
C MET A 235 5.42 4.23 -18.96
N LEU A 236 4.21 4.71 -19.29
CA LEU A 236 3.27 3.98 -20.14
C LEU A 236 3.79 3.89 -21.59
N ASP A 237 4.35 4.98 -22.11
CA ASP A 237 4.96 5.01 -23.44
C ASP A 237 6.17 4.08 -23.52
N ALA A 238 7.07 4.13 -22.53
CA ALA A 238 8.20 3.21 -22.44
C ALA A 238 7.76 1.73 -22.34
N GLY A 239 6.66 1.45 -21.62
CA GLY A 239 6.07 0.11 -21.55
C GLY A 239 5.49 -0.36 -22.89
N MET A 240 4.91 0.56 -23.67
CA MET A 240 4.39 0.27 -25.00
C MET A 240 5.51 -0.01 -26.00
N ASP A 241 6.58 0.80 -25.98
CA ASP A 241 7.76 0.58 -26.82
C ASP A 241 8.41 -0.78 -26.54
N ALA A 242 8.47 -1.17 -25.25
CA ALA A 242 8.96 -2.48 -24.86
C ALA A 242 8.10 -3.63 -25.42
N GLN A 243 6.77 -3.47 -25.44
CA GLN A 243 5.87 -4.45 -26.02
C GLN A 243 5.98 -4.53 -27.55
N ILE A 244 6.14 -3.39 -28.24
CA ILE A 244 6.37 -3.35 -29.69
C ILE A 244 7.64 -4.13 -30.05
N GLU A 245 8.71 -3.96 -29.26
CA GLU A 245 9.95 -4.68 -29.45
C GLU A 245 9.80 -6.19 -29.22
N LEU A 246 9.03 -6.60 -28.20
CA LEU A 246 8.70 -8.02 -28.00
C LEU A 246 7.95 -8.61 -29.20
N ASP A 247 6.92 -7.92 -29.68
CA ASP A 247 6.11 -8.37 -30.80
C ASP A 247 6.95 -8.49 -32.09
N ARG A 248 7.89 -7.55 -32.30
CA ARG A 248 8.86 -7.61 -33.39
C ARG A 248 9.74 -8.86 -33.28
N GLN A 249 10.30 -9.14 -32.11
CA GLN A 249 11.13 -10.33 -31.88
C GLN A 249 10.37 -11.64 -32.14
N VAL A 250 9.10 -11.70 -31.72
CA VAL A 250 8.23 -12.87 -31.97
C VAL A 250 7.94 -13.02 -33.47
N ALA A 251 7.62 -11.92 -34.16
CA ALA A 251 7.37 -11.93 -35.61
C ALA A 251 8.61 -12.35 -36.42
N GLU A 252 9.81 -12.05 -35.94
CA GLU A 252 11.08 -12.51 -36.52
C GLU A 252 11.36 -14.00 -36.29
N GLY A 253 10.49 -14.72 -35.56
CA GLY A 253 10.66 -16.13 -35.27
C GLY A 253 11.75 -16.42 -34.24
N ARG A 254 12.12 -15.45 -33.39
CA ARG A 254 13.07 -15.70 -32.30
C ARG A 254 12.50 -16.74 -31.35
N GLN A 255 13.32 -17.72 -30.99
CA GLN A 255 12.92 -18.78 -30.05
C GLN A 255 12.65 -18.24 -28.64
N ILE A 256 13.32 -17.16 -28.26
CA ILE A 256 13.16 -16.46 -26.99
C ILE A 256 13.11 -14.96 -27.31
N ALA A 257 12.04 -14.29 -26.87
CA ALA A 257 11.87 -12.85 -26.97
C ALA A 257 11.99 -12.24 -25.55
N VAL A 258 12.88 -11.26 -25.39
CA VAL A 258 13.12 -10.58 -24.11
C VAL A 258 13.25 -9.09 -24.35
N VAL A 259 12.64 -8.31 -23.45
CA VAL A 259 12.80 -6.87 -23.36
C VAL A 259 12.96 -6.50 -21.89
N GLU A 260 13.71 -5.43 -21.63
CA GLU A 260 13.84 -4.85 -20.30
C GLU A 260 13.04 -3.54 -20.25
N GLY A 261 12.35 -3.32 -19.13
CA GLY A 261 11.63 -2.08 -18.86
C GLY A 261 12.00 -1.56 -17.48
N GLU A 262 12.09 -0.23 -17.35
CA GLU A 262 12.49 0.43 -16.11
C GLU A 262 11.29 1.11 -15.44
N ILE A 263 11.09 0.83 -14.15
CA ILE A 263 10.17 1.59 -13.29
C ILE A 263 11.00 2.32 -12.25
N SER A 264 11.06 3.65 -12.37
CA SER A 264 11.88 4.51 -11.51
C SER A 264 11.04 5.62 -10.86
N PRO A 265 10.40 5.34 -9.70
CA PRO A 265 9.49 6.26 -9.02
C PRO A 265 10.13 7.54 -8.51
N HIS A 266 11.45 7.53 -8.30
CA HIS A 266 12.23 8.68 -7.84
C HIS A 266 12.87 9.50 -8.98
N ARG A 267 12.74 9.05 -10.24
CA ARG A 267 13.26 9.77 -11.41
C ARG A 267 12.34 10.93 -11.77
N ARG A 268 12.92 12.13 -11.92
CA ARG A 268 12.22 13.33 -12.41
C ARG A 268 11.87 13.21 -13.90
N TYR A 269 10.86 13.95 -14.33
CA TYR A 269 10.50 14.03 -15.74
C TYR A 269 11.63 14.65 -16.57
N GLY A 270 12.00 13.99 -17.68
CA GLY A 270 13.06 14.44 -18.60
C GLY A 270 14.48 14.47 -17.99
N GLY A 271 14.69 13.85 -16.82
CA GLY A 271 15.97 13.86 -16.11
C GLY A 271 16.76 12.57 -16.27
N ASP A 272 17.70 12.52 -17.21
CA ASP A 272 18.51 11.32 -17.47
C ASP A 272 19.97 11.49 -17.03
N GLY A 273 20.46 12.73 -16.97
CA GLY A 273 21.84 13.04 -16.61
C GLY A 273 22.13 12.85 -15.12
N GLY A 274 22.48 11.62 -14.72
CA GLY A 274 22.97 11.31 -13.37
C GLY A 274 21.91 10.87 -12.36
N TYR A 275 20.76 10.35 -12.83
CA TYR A 275 19.86 9.61 -11.95
C TYR A 275 20.55 8.33 -11.46
N ASP A 276 20.52 8.10 -10.15
CA ASP A 276 21.01 6.88 -9.55
C ASP A 276 19.84 6.19 -8.81
N PRO A 277 19.35 5.03 -9.29
CA PRO A 277 18.23 4.33 -8.69
C PRO A 277 18.52 3.79 -7.29
N LYS A 278 19.80 3.70 -6.89
CA LYS A 278 20.24 3.25 -5.57
C LYS A 278 20.49 4.41 -4.60
N SER A 279 20.33 5.66 -5.03
CA SER A 279 20.58 6.81 -4.15
C SER A 279 19.51 6.93 -3.07
N VAL A 280 19.92 6.62 -1.84
CA VAL A 280 19.16 6.81 -0.60
C VAL A 280 18.93 8.30 -0.36
N ARG A 281 19.95 9.14 -0.60
CA ARG A 281 19.87 10.60 -0.47
C ARG A 281 18.78 11.16 -1.38
N LEU A 282 18.73 10.72 -2.64
CA LEU A 282 17.70 11.16 -3.59
C LEU A 282 16.30 10.74 -3.11
N ALA A 283 16.14 9.51 -2.61
CA ALA A 283 14.88 9.05 -2.05
C ALA A 283 14.43 9.93 -0.87
N ILE A 284 15.31 10.18 0.11
CA ILE A 284 15.05 11.07 1.26
C ILE A 284 14.62 12.47 0.79
N GLU A 285 15.40 13.10 -0.09
CA GLU A 285 15.11 14.47 -0.55
C GLU A 285 13.78 14.55 -1.31
N ASN A 286 13.44 13.52 -2.09
CA ASN A 286 12.15 13.44 -2.77
C ASN A 286 10.99 13.28 -1.78
N LEU A 287 11.15 12.45 -0.74
CA LEU A 287 10.14 12.29 0.32
C LEU A 287 9.91 13.61 1.05
N ILE A 288 10.98 14.29 1.49
CA ILE A 288 10.91 15.60 2.14
C ILE A 288 10.17 16.60 1.23
N GLN A 289 10.58 16.70 -0.04
CA GLN A 289 9.97 17.64 -1.00
C GLN A 289 8.47 17.36 -1.19
N LYS A 290 8.08 16.09 -1.30
CA LYS A 290 6.67 15.68 -1.45
C LYS A 290 5.86 15.97 -0.19
N ALA A 291 6.40 15.64 0.98
CA ALA A 291 5.74 15.90 2.25
C ALA A 291 5.53 17.40 2.47
N ALA A 292 6.56 18.24 2.29
CA ALA A 292 6.43 19.70 2.38
C ALA A 292 5.42 20.27 1.36
N GLY A 293 5.34 19.66 0.18
CA GLY A 293 4.36 20.00 -0.85
C GLY A 293 2.91 19.65 -0.49
N ASN A 294 2.69 18.68 0.40
CA ASN A 294 1.39 18.07 0.66
C ASN A 294 0.82 18.37 2.05
N PHE A 295 1.64 18.42 3.09
CA PHE A 295 1.23 18.81 4.43
C PHE A 295 1.14 20.34 4.51
N LYS A 296 0.01 20.84 5.01
CA LYS A 296 -0.31 22.27 5.17
C LYS A 296 -0.71 22.50 6.62
N ASN A 297 -0.11 23.50 7.28
CA ASN A 297 -0.39 23.81 8.69
C ASN A 297 -1.88 24.00 9.01
N THR A 298 -2.69 24.44 8.04
CA THR A 298 -4.15 24.54 8.21
C THR A 298 -4.83 23.21 8.54
N GLN A 299 -4.24 22.08 8.15
CA GLN A 299 -4.74 20.73 8.44
C GLN A 299 -4.48 20.31 9.90
N PHE A 300 -3.53 20.95 10.58
CA PHE A 300 -3.08 20.58 11.93
C PHE A 300 -3.71 21.43 13.05
N MET A 301 -4.59 22.38 12.71
CA MET A 301 -5.12 23.36 13.69
C MET A 301 -6.26 22.82 14.58
N ARG A 302 -6.85 21.66 14.27
CA ARG A 302 -8.06 21.16 14.95
C ARG A 302 -7.78 20.54 16.32
N GLY A 303 -6.55 20.12 16.57
CA GLY A 303 -6.13 19.41 17.79
C GLY A 303 -4.75 18.78 17.58
N PRO A 304 -4.27 17.96 18.53
CA PRO A 304 -3.09 17.12 18.32
C PRO A 304 -3.29 16.30 17.05
N THR A 305 -2.52 16.61 16.00
CA THR A 305 -2.72 16.06 14.66
C THR A 305 -1.42 15.44 14.19
N PHE A 306 -1.39 14.12 14.04
CA PHE A 306 -0.23 13.37 13.57
C PHE A 306 -0.18 13.38 12.05
N ALA A 307 1.00 13.67 11.49
CA ALA A 307 1.22 13.53 10.06
C ALA A 307 1.41 12.05 9.73
N LEU A 308 0.71 11.52 8.72
CA LEU A 308 0.89 10.17 8.21
C LEU A 308 1.26 10.21 6.74
N ALA A 309 2.51 9.85 6.44
CA ALA A 309 3.02 9.73 5.09
C ALA A 309 2.85 8.29 4.60
N ASN A 310 1.97 8.10 3.62
CA ASN A 310 1.80 6.81 2.96
C ASN A 310 2.79 6.70 1.78
N LEU A 311 3.74 5.77 1.92
CA LEU A 311 4.86 5.56 1.01
C LEU A 311 4.69 4.33 0.10
N LEU A 312 3.49 3.74 0.02
CA LEU A 312 3.23 2.54 -0.78
C LEU A 312 3.49 2.71 -2.28
N ARG A 313 3.64 3.94 -2.77
CA ARG A 313 3.98 4.29 -4.17
C ARG A 313 5.41 4.83 -4.34
N LEU A 314 6.21 4.85 -3.28
CA LEU A 314 7.59 5.32 -3.28
C LEU A 314 8.47 4.33 -2.51
N PRO A 315 9.13 3.38 -3.19
CA PRO A 315 9.94 2.37 -2.53
C PRO A 315 11.18 2.97 -1.85
N LEU A 316 11.57 2.42 -0.70
CA LEU A 316 12.75 2.84 0.04
C LEU A 316 13.93 1.91 -0.27
N PRO A 317 14.97 2.37 -1.00
CA PRO A 317 16.05 1.49 -1.45
C PRO A 317 16.93 1.01 -0.28
N GLY A 318 16.89 -0.28 0.01
CA GLY A 318 17.84 -0.96 0.91
C GLY A 318 17.73 -0.62 2.40
N GLN A 319 16.56 -0.14 2.85
CA GLN A 319 16.44 0.49 4.18
C GLN A 319 16.08 -0.46 5.32
N LYS A 320 15.27 -1.51 5.06
CA LYS A 320 14.85 -2.53 6.04
C LYS A 320 14.49 -1.90 7.42
N VAL A 321 14.76 -2.63 8.51
CA VAL A 321 14.58 -2.19 9.91
C VAL A 321 15.47 -1.01 10.30
N GLY A 322 16.59 -0.81 9.58
CA GLY A 322 17.53 0.28 9.83
C GLY A 322 17.00 1.67 9.49
N ALA A 323 15.89 1.76 8.74
CA ALA A 323 15.30 3.00 8.27
C ALA A 323 14.99 4.02 9.38
N LEU A 324 14.73 3.53 10.61
CA LEU A 324 14.34 4.30 11.80
C LEU A 324 15.51 4.91 12.58
N ALA A 325 16.75 4.52 12.29
CA ALA A 325 17.94 5.07 12.93
C ALA A 325 18.67 6.03 11.97
N PRO A 326 19.39 7.05 12.48
CA PRO A 326 20.18 7.93 11.61
C PRO A 326 21.21 7.12 10.81
N PHE A 327 21.86 6.16 11.48
CA PHE A 327 22.76 5.20 10.87
C PHE A 327 22.57 3.82 11.49
N PHE A 328 22.72 2.78 10.68
CA PHE A 328 22.65 1.39 11.13
C PHE A 328 23.70 0.52 10.43
N TYR A 329 24.00 -0.62 11.03
CA TYR A 329 24.91 -1.63 10.49
C TYR A 329 24.10 -2.65 9.70
N ASP A 330 24.42 -2.85 8.41
CA ASP A 330 23.79 -3.87 7.58
C ASP A 330 24.69 -5.13 7.49
N PRO A 331 24.39 -6.21 8.23
CA PRO A 331 25.20 -7.42 8.20
C PRO A 331 25.16 -8.13 6.85
N TRP A 332 24.13 -7.89 6.03
CA TRP A 332 23.96 -8.55 4.73
C TRP A 332 24.80 -7.90 3.63
N MET A 333 25.32 -6.70 3.87
CA MET A 333 26.11 -5.92 2.91
C MET A 333 27.56 -5.76 3.36
N GLY A 334 28.17 -6.85 3.82
CA GLY A 334 29.56 -6.87 4.28
C GLY A 334 29.82 -6.04 5.53
N GLY A 335 28.78 -5.73 6.32
CA GLY A 335 28.89 -4.92 7.52
C GLY A 335 29.02 -3.42 7.26
N ALA A 336 28.47 -2.94 6.15
CA ALA A 336 28.46 -1.52 5.84
C ALA A 336 27.57 -0.73 6.82
N CYS A 337 28.02 0.48 7.16
CA CYS A 337 27.19 1.46 7.85
C CYS A 337 26.39 2.27 6.81
N VAL A 338 25.07 2.28 6.96
CA VAL A 338 24.10 2.87 6.03
C VAL A 338 23.21 3.86 6.78
N SER A 339 22.76 4.92 6.11
CA SER A 339 21.83 5.91 6.66
C SER A 339 20.39 5.40 6.61
N GLY A 340 19.62 5.62 7.68
CA GLY A 340 18.19 5.31 7.70
C GLY A 340 17.36 6.41 7.03
N ALA A 341 16.71 6.06 5.92
CA ALA A 341 16.00 7.00 5.07
C ALA A 341 14.80 7.64 5.77
N LEU A 342 14.07 6.89 6.59
CA LEU A 342 12.91 7.41 7.30
C LEU A 342 13.31 8.35 8.45
N TRP A 343 14.39 8.03 9.16
CA TRP A 343 14.94 8.93 10.17
C TRP A 343 15.40 10.25 9.54
N HIS A 344 16.15 10.20 8.43
CA HIS A 344 16.58 11.41 7.74
C HIS A 344 15.43 12.16 7.05
N PHE A 345 14.37 11.46 6.63
CA PHE A 345 13.15 12.08 6.15
C PHE A 345 12.46 12.91 7.24
N ALA A 346 12.45 12.42 8.49
CA ALA A 346 11.87 13.13 9.63
C ALA A 346 12.80 14.22 10.20
N PHE A 347 14.07 13.89 10.46
CA PHE A 347 15.00 14.68 11.28
C PHE A 347 16.34 15.01 10.62
N GLY A 348 16.53 14.70 9.33
CA GLY A 348 17.81 14.89 8.66
C GLY A 348 18.20 16.37 8.54
N GLU A 349 19.37 16.75 9.04
CA GLU A 349 19.84 18.13 8.95
C GLU A 349 20.39 18.48 7.55
N LEU A 350 20.26 19.75 7.16
CA LEU A 350 20.90 20.26 5.95
C LEU A 350 22.41 20.03 6.02
N GLY A 351 22.98 19.39 4.99
CA GLY A 351 24.40 19.08 4.91
C GLY A 351 24.83 17.77 5.59
N ALA A 352 23.90 17.06 6.25
CA ALA A 352 24.19 15.77 6.88
C ALA A 352 24.68 14.74 5.83
N PRO A 353 25.74 13.97 6.12
CA PRO A 353 26.24 12.94 5.21
C PRO A 353 25.25 11.78 5.12
N ILE A 354 25.00 11.30 3.91
CA ILE A 354 24.16 10.13 3.65
C ILE A 354 25.03 8.98 3.15
N HIS A 355 24.79 7.81 3.74
CA HIS A 355 25.43 6.57 3.39
C HIS A 355 24.40 5.61 2.79
N ARG A 356 24.76 4.95 1.69
CA ARG A 356 23.96 3.92 1.02
C ARG A 356 24.62 2.56 1.15
N SER A 357 23.86 1.51 0.84
CA SER A 357 24.44 0.17 0.70
C SER A 357 25.52 0.17 -0.41
N PRO A 358 26.68 -0.45 -0.17
CA PRO A 358 27.74 -0.51 -1.17
C PRO A 358 27.30 -1.37 -2.36
N ASP A 359 27.81 -1.04 -3.55
CA ASP A 359 27.50 -1.80 -4.78
C ASP A 359 28.10 -3.22 -4.75
N PHE A 360 29.23 -3.38 -4.07
CA PHE A 360 29.96 -4.63 -3.85
C PHE A 360 30.90 -4.47 -2.65
N GLU A 361 31.47 -5.58 -2.17
CA GLU A 361 32.42 -5.57 -1.05
C GLU A 361 33.62 -4.65 -1.33
N GLY A 362 33.89 -3.70 -0.44
CA GLY A 362 34.97 -2.71 -0.59
C GLY A 362 34.60 -1.44 -1.37
N ALA A 363 33.39 -1.37 -1.96
CA ALA A 363 32.89 -0.11 -2.53
C ALA A 363 32.56 0.92 -1.42
N GLY A 364 32.73 2.20 -1.74
CA GLY A 364 32.36 3.29 -0.83
C GLY A 364 30.84 3.38 -0.61
N THR A 365 30.45 3.88 0.57
CA THR A 365 29.02 4.03 0.93
C THR A 365 28.51 5.47 0.80
N ILE A 366 29.37 6.44 0.48
CA ILE A 366 28.97 7.86 0.48
C ILE A 366 28.01 8.15 -0.69
N ASP A 367 26.82 8.66 -0.36
CA ASP A 367 25.76 9.06 -1.31
C ASP A 367 25.57 10.59 -1.35
N GLY A 368 26.49 11.32 -0.70
CA GLY A 368 26.55 12.78 -0.68
C GLY A 368 26.05 13.38 0.63
N ARG A 369 25.59 14.63 0.57
CA ARG A 369 25.07 15.41 1.71
C ARG A 369 23.65 15.87 1.44
N LEU A 370 22.78 15.81 2.44
CA LEU A 370 21.39 16.28 2.32
C LEU A 370 21.35 17.76 1.92
N ARG A 371 20.44 18.08 0.99
CA ARG A 371 20.16 19.45 0.55
C ARG A 371 18.86 20.01 1.10
N ARG A 372 18.17 19.26 1.94
CA ARG A 372 16.90 19.61 2.57
C ARG A 372 16.92 19.16 4.03
N ALA A 373 16.27 19.93 4.89
CA ALA A 373 16.02 19.53 6.27
C ALA A 373 14.85 18.54 6.31
N GLY A 374 14.86 17.63 7.29
CA GLY A 374 13.79 16.69 7.55
C GLY A 374 12.49 17.40 7.93
N VAL A 375 11.36 16.76 7.66
CA VAL A 375 10.02 17.36 7.76
C VAL A 375 9.71 17.93 9.14
N LEU A 376 10.18 17.29 10.21
CA LEU A 376 9.90 17.71 11.60
C LEU A 376 10.88 18.78 12.11
N ILE A 377 11.96 19.06 11.37
CA ILE A 377 12.96 20.06 11.79
C ILE A 377 13.14 21.20 10.79
N ASP A 378 12.41 21.17 9.66
CA ASP A 378 12.45 22.23 8.67
C ASP A 378 11.68 23.45 9.17
N GLU A 379 12.44 24.45 9.64
CA GLU A 379 11.89 25.74 10.11
C GLU A 379 11.06 26.46 9.04
N ALA A 380 11.37 26.27 7.76
CA ALA A 380 10.62 26.89 6.67
C ALA A 380 9.24 26.22 6.45
N LEU A 381 9.13 24.93 6.76
CA LEU A 381 7.85 24.23 6.77
C LEU A 381 7.06 24.57 8.05
N GLY A 382 7.75 24.63 9.19
CA GLY A 382 7.15 24.97 10.49
C GLY A 382 5.94 24.10 10.81
N LEU A 383 6.05 22.80 10.57
CA LEU A 383 4.94 21.86 10.69
C LEU A 383 4.56 21.68 12.18
N ASP A 384 3.40 22.18 12.57
CA ASP A 384 2.88 22.04 13.94
C ASP A 384 2.24 20.66 14.13
N THR A 385 3.06 19.65 14.41
CA THR A 385 2.62 18.26 14.58
C THR A 385 3.37 17.56 15.72
N PRO A 386 2.71 16.68 16.50
CA PRO A 386 3.41 15.87 17.51
C PRO A 386 4.39 14.86 16.90
N GLY A 387 4.24 14.53 15.62
CA GLY A 387 5.13 13.61 14.94
C GLY A 387 4.62 13.11 13.60
N LEU A 388 5.45 12.30 12.96
CA LEU A 388 5.27 11.72 11.65
C LEU A 388 5.21 10.19 11.74
N ILE A 389 4.22 9.60 11.08
CA ILE A 389 4.09 8.16 10.89
C ILE A 389 4.33 7.85 9.41
N ALA A 390 5.32 7.02 9.11
CA ALA A 390 5.57 6.51 7.77
C ALA A 390 4.93 5.14 7.60
N VAL A 391 4.08 4.99 6.58
CA VAL A 391 3.47 3.70 6.22
C VAL A 391 4.09 3.17 4.95
N HIS A 392 4.61 1.95 5.00
CA HIS A 392 5.24 1.29 3.87
C HIS A 392 5.05 -0.23 3.93
N TYR A 393 5.46 -0.92 2.87
CA TYR A 393 5.44 -2.38 2.81
C TYR A 393 6.87 -2.91 2.77
N ASP A 394 7.24 -3.69 3.78
CA ASP A 394 8.57 -4.26 3.90
C ASP A 394 8.51 -5.66 4.54
N GLN A 395 9.39 -6.55 4.11
CA GLN A 395 9.50 -7.94 4.60
C GLN A 395 8.17 -8.70 4.65
N GLY A 396 7.29 -8.49 3.67
CA GLY A 396 6.02 -9.21 3.61
C GLY A 396 4.87 -8.57 4.42
N ALA A 397 5.09 -7.43 5.07
CA ALA A 397 4.11 -6.81 5.96
C ALA A 397 3.97 -5.29 5.77
N TYR A 398 2.78 -4.76 6.09
CA TYR A 398 2.54 -3.33 6.22
C TYR A 398 3.13 -2.82 7.54
N ARG A 399 4.09 -1.90 7.45
CA ARG A 399 4.79 -1.30 8.60
C ARG A 399 4.30 0.13 8.83
N PHE A 400 4.23 0.48 10.11
CA PHE A 400 3.89 1.82 10.59
C PHE A 400 5.05 2.22 11.50
N ASP A 401 5.88 3.13 11.01
CA ASP A 401 7.12 3.54 11.64
C ASP A 401 7.02 5.00 12.08
N GLY A 402 7.22 5.24 13.37
CA GLY A 402 6.96 6.52 14.00
C GLY A 402 8.20 7.39 14.24
N PHE A 403 8.00 8.70 14.14
CA PHE A 403 9.00 9.73 14.43
C PHE A 403 8.31 10.83 15.23
N TYR A 404 8.54 10.90 16.53
CA TYR A 404 7.90 11.92 17.36
C TYR A 404 8.84 13.09 17.66
N ASP A 405 8.27 14.29 17.73
CA ASP A 405 9.01 15.49 18.08
C ASP A 405 8.93 15.73 19.60
N GLU A 406 10.02 15.44 20.31
CA GLU A 406 10.13 15.62 21.77
C GLU A 406 9.96 17.09 22.20
N ARG A 407 10.06 18.04 21.27
CA ARG A 407 9.90 19.48 21.51
C ARG A 407 8.45 19.93 21.36
N TRP A 408 7.58 19.07 20.82
CA TRP A 408 6.17 19.40 20.67
C TRP A 408 5.46 19.23 22.00
N GLU A 409 4.98 20.33 22.56
CA GLU A 409 4.13 20.36 23.74
C GLU A 409 2.93 21.26 23.46
N SER A 410 1.78 20.92 24.03
CA SER A 410 0.59 21.76 23.89
C SER A 410 -0.10 21.96 25.23
N GLU A 411 0.10 23.14 25.82
CA GLU A 411 -0.67 23.60 26.98
C GLU A 411 -2.17 23.67 26.65
N LYS A 412 -2.50 24.11 25.41
CA LYS A 412 -3.88 24.24 24.94
C LYS A 412 -4.64 22.92 25.00
N TRP A 413 -3.97 21.82 24.69
CA TRP A 413 -4.59 20.49 24.62
C TRP A 413 -4.23 19.61 25.82
N ASN A 414 -3.36 20.09 26.72
CA ASN A 414 -2.79 19.31 27.82
C ASN A 414 -2.12 18.02 27.34
N TRP A 415 -1.26 18.15 26.32
CA TRP A 415 -0.47 17.05 25.76
C TRP A 415 1.01 17.27 26.04
N SER A 416 1.67 16.19 26.45
CA SER A 416 3.11 16.06 26.64
C SER A 416 3.64 14.87 25.84
N ASN A 417 4.95 14.62 25.93
CA ASN A 417 5.57 13.43 25.33
C ASN A 417 4.92 12.10 25.79
N ILE A 418 4.28 12.05 26.96
CA ILE A 418 3.62 10.84 27.45
C ILE A 418 2.40 10.48 26.57
N GLU A 419 1.53 11.44 26.27
CA GLU A 419 0.38 11.22 25.37
C GLU A 419 0.83 10.87 23.96
N ILE A 420 1.90 11.52 23.48
CA ILE A 420 2.44 11.29 22.14
C ILE A 420 2.98 9.87 22.02
N GLU A 421 3.83 9.44 22.96
CA GLU A 421 4.38 8.09 22.98
C GLU A 421 3.28 7.03 23.09
N ALA A 422 2.22 7.27 23.87
CA ALA A 422 1.09 6.35 23.97
C ALA A 422 0.39 6.14 22.61
N VAL A 423 0.27 7.20 21.78
CA VAL A 423 -0.25 7.08 20.41
C VAL A 423 0.72 6.27 19.54
N PHE A 424 2.02 6.56 19.58
CA PHE A 424 3.00 5.82 18.79
C PHE A 424 3.08 4.33 19.18
N GLU A 425 2.95 3.99 20.47
CA GLU A 425 2.88 2.59 20.92
C GLU A 425 1.63 1.85 20.44
N ALA A 426 0.50 2.56 20.33
CA ALA A 426 -0.73 1.96 19.85
C ALA A 426 -0.75 1.78 18.33
N LEU A 427 -0.18 2.73 17.58
CA LEU A 427 -0.32 2.80 16.12
C LEU A 427 0.89 2.23 15.37
N CYS A 428 2.09 2.37 15.92
CA CYS A 428 3.32 2.01 15.22
C CYS A 428 3.84 0.66 15.71
N GLY A 429 4.46 -0.09 14.80
CA GLY A 429 5.26 -1.24 15.22
C GLY A 429 6.46 -0.76 16.04
N ASP A 430 7.08 0.32 15.58
CA ASP A 430 8.25 0.91 16.18
C ASP A 430 8.33 2.41 15.90
N TYR A 431 9.11 3.12 16.71
CA TYR A 431 9.27 4.55 16.58
C TYR A 431 10.58 5.05 17.19
N ASN A 432 10.99 6.25 16.79
CA ASN A 432 12.19 6.90 17.28
C ASN A 432 12.00 8.42 17.38
N ASN A 433 13.01 9.12 17.88
CA ASN A 433 13.04 10.58 17.98
C ASN A 433 14.34 11.14 17.40
N GLN A 434 14.47 12.47 17.42
CA GLN A 434 15.67 13.16 16.94
C GLN A 434 16.92 12.82 17.78
N ALA A 435 16.78 12.60 19.09
CA ALA A 435 17.89 12.18 19.93
C ALA A 435 18.35 10.73 19.66
N ASN A 436 17.64 10.00 18.79
CA ASN A 436 17.83 8.57 18.55
C ASN A 436 17.72 7.77 19.86
N GLY A 437 16.79 8.15 20.75
CA GLY A 437 16.66 7.60 22.10
C GLY A 437 16.36 6.10 22.15
N ARG A 438 15.95 5.50 21.03
CA ARG A 438 15.64 4.06 20.90
C ARG A 438 16.66 3.32 20.02
N ALA A 439 17.86 3.88 19.83
CA ALA A 439 18.92 3.36 18.96
C ALA A 439 19.26 1.88 19.21
N ASP A 440 19.22 1.43 20.45
CA ASP A 440 19.55 0.07 20.87
C ASP A 440 18.69 -0.98 20.16
N ARG A 441 17.40 -0.67 19.95
CA ARG A 441 16.44 -1.54 19.24
C ARG A 441 16.77 -1.70 17.75
N TYR A 442 17.44 -0.71 17.16
CA TYR A 442 17.73 -0.66 15.72
C TYR A 442 19.18 -1.05 15.38
N SER A 443 20.05 -1.13 16.38
CA SER A 443 21.49 -1.29 16.23
C SER A 443 21.95 -2.59 15.53
N ARG A 444 21.08 -3.61 15.44
CA ARG A 444 21.45 -4.95 14.94
C ARG A 444 20.74 -5.38 13.65
N GLY A 445 19.88 -4.54 13.06
CA GLY A 445 19.20 -4.85 11.80
C GLY A 445 18.42 -6.17 11.79
N GLY A 446 17.99 -6.66 12.98
CA GLY A 446 17.34 -7.95 13.15
C GLY A 446 15.90 -7.96 12.63
N ASP A 447 15.41 -9.15 12.24
CA ASP A 447 14.02 -9.34 11.81
C ASP A 447 13.05 -9.02 12.95
N ARG A 448 12.08 -8.16 12.65
CA ARG A 448 10.93 -7.90 13.51
C ARG A 448 9.82 -8.87 13.13
N THR A 449 9.59 -9.88 13.96
CA THR A 449 8.38 -10.73 13.90
C THR A 449 7.14 -9.88 14.12
#